data_AF-A0A409Y5Q2-F1
#
_entry.id   AF-A0A409Y5Q2-F1
#
_cell.length_a   1.000
_cell.length_b   1.000
_cell.length_c   1.000
_cell.angle_alpha   90.00
_cell.angle_beta   90.00
_cell.angle_gamma   90.00
#
_symmetry.space_group_name_H-M   'P 1'
#
loop_
_entity.id
_entity.type
_entity.pdbx_description
1 polymer ?
#
loop_
_entity_poly.entity_id
_entity_poly.type
_entity_poly.pdbx_seq_one_letter_code
_entity_poly.pdbx_strand_id
1 'polypeptide(L)'
;MPISTNDVSLSMAPNPKEASHLFTEGTWKEADEACLLAPYKYLTSLSGKEVRKQMIAAFNLWMEVPPNDLAIIGDIVSMLHNASLLVDDVEDNSQLRRGSPVAHKIFG
;
A
#
# COMPACT_ATOMS: atom_id res chain seq x y z
N MET A 1 -0.90 34.94 46.85
CA MET A 1 -1.00 34.89 45.37
C MET A 1 -0.98 36.32 44.87
N PRO A 2 -0.09 36.66 43.92
CA PRO A 2 -0.19 36.22 42.53
C PRO A 2 1.04 35.46 42.02
N ILE A 3 0.82 34.77 40.91
CA ILE A 3 1.72 33.84 40.23
C ILE A 3 2.64 34.62 39.28
N SER A 4 3.94 34.33 39.35
CA SER A 4 4.96 34.77 38.40
C SER A 4 4.76 34.05 37.08
N THR A 5 4.31 34.74 36.04
CA THR A 5 4.32 34.23 34.67
C THR A 5 5.75 34.30 34.13
N ASN A 6 6.51 33.22 34.29
CA ASN A 6 7.68 32.99 33.46
C ASN A 6 7.22 32.86 32.02
N ASP A 7 7.70 33.76 31.15
CA ASP A 7 7.64 33.63 29.70
C ASP A 7 8.42 32.37 29.28
N VAL A 8 7.71 31.25 29.17
CA VAL A 8 8.18 30.08 28.44
C VAL A 8 8.07 30.42 26.95
N SER A 9 9.16 30.95 26.40
CA SER A 9 9.35 31.04 24.95
C SER A 9 9.35 29.62 24.39
N LEU A 10 8.19 29.17 23.90
CA LEU A 10 8.00 27.88 23.24
C LEU A 10 8.60 27.93 21.83
N SER A 11 9.92 27.87 21.70
CA SER A 11 10.58 27.57 20.43
C SER A 11 10.80 26.06 20.32
N MET A 12 9.74 25.32 20.01
CA MET A 12 9.81 23.88 19.68
C MET A 12 9.69 23.63 18.17
N ALA A 13 10.15 24.56 17.34
CA ALA A 13 10.47 24.22 15.96
C ALA A 13 11.86 23.54 15.97
N PRO A 14 11.98 22.28 15.54
CA PRO A 14 13.29 21.64 15.45
C PRO A 14 14.20 22.47 14.54
N ASN A 15 15.47 22.57 14.92
CA ASN A 15 16.48 23.28 14.15
C ASN A 15 16.52 22.67 12.73
N PRO A 16 16.52 23.47 11.64
CA PRO A 16 16.58 22.95 10.26
C PRO A 16 17.76 21.99 10.01
N LYS A 17 18.84 22.10 10.80
CA LYS A 17 20.01 21.21 10.77
C LYS A 17 19.83 19.89 11.53
N GLU A 18 18.86 19.79 12.43
CA GLU A 18 18.49 18.53 13.09
C GLU A 18 17.49 17.74 12.25
N ALA A 19 16.62 18.43 11.51
CA ALA A 19 15.69 17.82 10.56
C ALA A 19 16.40 17.18 9.35
N SER A 20 17.59 17.67 8.98
CA SER A 20 18.37 17.11 7.85
C SER A 20 18.94 15.71 8.11
N HIS A 21 19.01 15.26 9.38
CA HIS A 21 19.42 13.89 9.70
C HIS A 21 18.26 12.87 9.64
N LEU A 22 17.00 13.33 9.62
CA LEU A 22 15.83 12.45 9.55
C LEU A 22 15.55 11.95 8.13
N PHE A 23 16.14 12.60 7.13
CA PHE A 23 16.07 12.20 5.74
C PHE A 23 17.49 12.10 5.19
N THR A 24 18.24 11.10 5.64
CA THR A 24 19.30 10.56 4.78
C THR A 24 18.65 10.20 3.45
N GLU A 25 19.15 10.75 2.34
CA GLU A 25 18.85 10.28 0.98
C GLU A 25 19.36 8.83 0.84
N GLY A 26 18.63 7.90 1.45
CA GLY A 26 18.88 6.47 1.31
C GLY A 26 18.46 6.07 -0.10
N THR A 27 19.40 5.56 -0.87
CA THR A 27 19.07 4.90 -2.14
C THR A 27 18.23 3.65 -1.85
N TRP A 28 17.04 3.58 -2.46
CA TRP A 28 16.15 2.42 -2.37
C TRP A 28 16.82 1.19 -2.98
N LYS A 29 16.94 0.11 -2.19
CA LYS A 29 17.56 -1.15 -2.64
C LYS A 29 16.49 -2.16 -3.01
N GLU A 30 16.85 -3.13 -3.85
CA GLU A 30 15.97 -4.25 -4.19
C GLU A 30 15.53 -5.05 -2.97
N ALA A 31 16.36 -5.12 -1.92
CA ALA A 31 16.01 -5.75 -0.66
C ALA A 31 14.89 -5.00 0.08
N ASP A 32 14.86 -3.66 -0.01
CA ASP A 32 13.82 -2.82 0.58
C ASP A 32 12.49 -3.05 -0.15
N GLU A 33 12.52 -3.08 -1.50
CA GLU A 33 11.37 -3.41 -2.35
C GLU A 33 10.83 -4.81 -2.05
N ALA A 34 11.72 -5.81 -1.96
CA ALA A 34 11.34 -7.19 -1.69
C ALA A 34 10.69 -7.34 -0.31
N CYS A 35 11.22 -6.66 0.70
CA CYS A 35 10.68 -6.63 2.05
C CYS A 35 9.29 -5.96 2.07
N LEU A 36 9.16 -4.76 1.50
CA LEU A 36 7.92 -4.00 1.47
C LEU A 36 6.80 -4.75 0.73
N LEU A 37 7.11 -5.36 -0.41
CA LEU A 37 6.13 -6.06 -1.22
C LEU A 37 5.86 -7.50 -0.78
N ALA A 38 6.52 -8.03 0.25
CA ALA A 38 6.34 -9.43 0.65
C ALA A 38 4.88 -9.82 0.95
N PRO A 39 4.08 -9.03 1.71
CA PRO A 39 2.67 -9.34 1.96
C PRO A 39 1.82 -9.31 0.69
N TYR A 40 2.08 -8.34 -0.20
CA TYR A 40 1.38 -8.19 -1.47
C TYR A 40 1.71 -9.34 -2.44
N LYS A 41 2.99 -9.73 -2.54
CA LYS A 41 3.44 -10.88 -3.33
C LYS A 41 2.85 -12.18 -2.80
N TYR A 42 2.76 -12.35 -1.48
CA TYR A 42 2.07 -13.48 -0.88
C TYR A 42 0.60 -13.55 -1.33
N LEU A 43 -0.17 -12.47 -1.14
CA LEU A 43 -1.59 -12.45 -1.51
C LEU A 43 -1.81 -12.69 -3.02
N THR A 44 -1.00 -12.08 -3.87
CA THR A 44 -1.11 -12.21 -5.32
C THR A 44 -0.70 -13.60 -5.83
N SER A 45 0.12 -14.34 -5.06
CA SER A 45 0.45 -15.74 -5.37
C SER A 45 -0.73 -16.70 -5.15
N LEU A 46 -1.73 -16.32 -4.35
CA LEU A 46 -2.92 -17.14 -4.12
C LEU A 46 -3.84 -17.08 -5.35
N SER A 47 -4.33 -18.22 -5.84
CA SER A 47 -5.16 -18.28 -7.05
C SER A 47 -6.51 -17.54 -6.90
N GLY A 48 -6.76 -16.56 -7.77
CA GLY A 48 -8.01 -15.81 -7.85
C GLY A 48 -8.91 -16.31 -8.99
N LYS A 49 -10.16 -15.85 -9.02
CA LYS A 49 -11.12 -16.18 -10.09
C LYS A 49 -11.01 -15.29 -11.35
N GLU A 50 -10.01 -14.39 -11.45
CA GLU A 50 -9.74 -13.51 -12.60
C GLU A 50 -10.96 -12.77 -13.23
N VAL A 51 -12.06 -12.61 -12.48
CA VAL A 51 -13.33 -12.03 -12.97
C VAL A 51 -13.16 -10.61 -13.51
N ARG A 52 -12.30 -9.80 -12.89
CA ARG A 52 -12.03 -8.42 -13.31
C ARG A 52 -11.42 -8.34 -14.71
N LYS A 53 -10.51 -9.25 -15.07
CA LYS A 53 -9.93 -9.29 -16.42
C LYS A 53 -10.98 -9.61 -17.47
N GLN A 54 -11.88 -10.54 -17.16
CA GLN A 54 -13.01 -10.86 -18.04
C GLN A 54 -13.96 -9.67 -18.20
N MET A 55 -14.23 -8.93 -17.12
CA MET A 55 -15.06 -7.73 -17.16
C MET A 55 -14.41 -6.63 -18.02
N ILE A 56 -13.11 -6.37 -17.83
CA ILE A 56 -12.35 -5.42 -18.66
C ILE A 56 -12.42 -5.81 -20.14
N ALA A 57 -12.19 -7.10 -20.46
CA ALA A 57 -12.28 -7.59 -21.83
C ALA A 57 -13.69 -7.43 -22.42
N ALA A 58 -14.74 -7.70 -21.64
CA ALA A 58 -16.12 -7.54 -22.07
C ALA A 58 -16.47 -6.08 -22.38
N PHE A 59 -16.09 -5.14 -21.50
CA PHE A 59 -16.31 -3.71 -21.76
C PHE A 59 -15.50 -3.19 -22.95
N ASN A 60 -14.32 -3.76 -23.19
CA ASN A 60 -13.50 -3.36 -24.33
C ASN A 60 -14.12 -3.72 -25.69
N LEU A 61 -15.13 -4.58 -25.75
CA LEU A 61 -15.91 -4.82 -26.98
C LEU A 61 -16.63 -3.57 -27.49
N TRP A 62 -16.92 -2.61 -26.59
CA TRP A 62 -17.54 -1.33 -26.96
C TRP A 62 -16.57 -0.16 -26.94
N MET A 63 -15.58 -0.19 -26.05
CA MET A 63 -14.68 0.96 -25.86
C MET A 63 -13.46 0.95 -26.79
N GLU A 64 -13.10 -0.21 -27.35
CA GLU A 64 -12.02 -0.33 -28.35
C GLU A 64 -10.69 0.33 -27.92
N VAL A 65 -10.33 0.19 -26.65
CA VAL A 65 -9.11 0.77 -26.08
C VAL A 65 -7.86 0.10 -26.70
N PRO A 66 -6.81 0.86 -27.05
CA PRO A 66 -5.56 0.30 -27.55
C PRO A 66 -4.99 -0.79 -26.63
N PRO A 67 -4.43 -1.89 -27.16
CA PRO A 67 -4.00 -3.04 -26.34
C PRO A 67 -3.01 -2.70 -25.22
N ASN A 68 -2.08 -1.77 -25.47
CA ASN A 68 -1.09 -1.35 -24.48
C ASN A 68 -1.74 -0.64 -23.30
N ASP A 69 -2.66 0.28 -23.57
CA ASP A 69 -3.38 1.03 -22.54
C ASP A 69 -4.33 0.10 -21.75
N LEU A 70 -4.99 -0.82 -22.44
CA LEU A 70 -5.87 -1.81 -21.80
C LEU A 70 -5.09 -2.73 -20.84
N ALA A 71 -3.86 -3.11 -21.21
CA ALA A 71 -2.99 -3.90 -20.33
C ALA A 71 -2.62 -3.11 -19.06
N ILE A 72 -2.20 -1.85 -19.21
CA ILE A 72 -1.87 -0.95 -18.09
C ILE A 72 -3.09 -0.77 -17.16
N ILE A 73 -4.28 -0.55 -17.73
CA ILE A 73 -5.53 -0.44 -16.96
C ILE A 73 -5.79 -1.75 -16.19
N GLY A 74 -5.62 -2.89 -16.84
CA GLY A 74 -5.77 -4.21 -16.22
C GLY A 74 -4.84 -4.43 -15.04
N ASP A 75 -3.58 -4.00 -15.16
CA ASP A 75 -2.58 -4.09 -14.10
C ASP A 75 -2.92 -3.16 -12.92
N ILE A 76 -3.30 -1.91 -13.20
CA ILE A 76 -3.73 -0.95 -12.17
C ILE A 76 -4.94 -1.48 -11.39
N VAL A 77 -5.98 -1.95 -12.09
CA VAL A 77 -7.19 -2.50 -11.46
C VAL A 77 -6.85 -3.73 -10.62
N SER A 78 -5.96 -4.60 -11.11
CA SER A 78 -5.51 -5.77 -10.37
C SER A 78 -4.75 -5.35 -9.10
N MET A 79 -3.87 -4.36 -9.20
CA MET A 79 -3.08 -3.85 -8.09
C MET A 79 -3.96 -3.24 -7.00
N LEU A 80 -4.86 -2.33 -7.38
CA LEU A 80 -5.77 -1.67 -6.43
C LEU A 80 -6.67 -2.67 -5.72
N HIS A 81 -7.20 -3.66 -6.43
CA HIS A 81 -8.03 -4.69 -5.80
C HIS A 81 -7.25 -5.54 -4.80
N ASN A 82 -6.04 -5.99 -5.14
CA ASN A 82 -5.26 -6.81 -4.21
C ASN A 82 -4.80 -5.97 -3.00
N ALA A 83 -4.47 -4.69 -3.20
CA ALA A 83 -4.16 -3.77 -2.12
C ALA A 83 -5.34 -3.57 -1.17
N SER A 84 -6.56 -3.39 -1.70
CA SER A 84 -7.75 -3.25 -0.86
C SER A 84 -7.96 -4.50 0.00
N LEU A 85 -7.84 -5.70 -0.58
CA LEU A 85 -7.98 -6.96 0.16
C LEU A 85 -7.02 -7.11 1.35
N LEU A 86 -5.79 -6.60 1.24
CA LEU A 86 -4.84 -6.63 2.36
C LEU A 86 -5.35 -5.80 3.54
N VAL A 87 -5.89 -4.62 3.24
CA VAL A 87 -6.44 -3.70 4.25
C VAL A 87 -7.75 -4.24 4.79
N ASP A 88 -8.67 -4.67 3.93
CA ASP A 88 -9.96 -5.26 4.29
C ASP A 88 -9.77 -6.45 5.25
N ASP A 89 -8.81 -7.35 4.96
CA ASP A 89 -8.55 -8.51 5.81
C ASP A 89 -8.11 -8.10 7.23
N VAL A 90 -7.42 -6.96 7.39
CA VAL A 90 -7.06 -6.39 8.71
C VAL A 90 -8.28 -5.78 9.38
N GLU A 91 -9.01 -4.93 8.67
CA GLU A 91 -10.18 -4.20 9.18
C GLU A 91 -11.29 -5.17 9.67
N ASP A 92 -11.49 -6.27 8.94
CA ASP A 92 -12.47 -7.28 9.26
C ASP A 92 -11.97 -8.33 10.28
N ASN A 93 -10.71 -8.22 10.73
CA ASN A 93 -10.02 -9.25 11.52
C ASN A 93 -10.19 -10.66 10.91
N SER A 94 -10.04 -10.73 9.58
CA SER A 94 -10.19 -11.96 8.82
C SER A 94 -9.12 -12.99 9.22
N GLN A 95 -9.46 -14.27 9.13
CA GLN A 95 -8.53 -15.36 9.42
C GLN A 95 -7.97 -15.99 8.15
N LEU A 96 -8.79 -16.09 7.10
CA LEU A 96 -8.46 -16.75 5.84
C LEU A 96 -8.83 -15.88 4.64
N ARG A 97 -7.99 -15.93 3.61
CA ARG A 97 -8.25 -15.44 2.25
C ARG A 97 -7.93 -16.55 1.25
N ARG A 98 -8.89 -16.86 0.36
CA ARG A 98 -8.73 -17.91 -0.68
C ARG A 98 -8.28 -19.26 -0.08
N GLY A 99 -8.75 -19.58 1.12
CA GLY A 99 -8.43 -20.83 1.83
C GLY A 99 -7.04 -20.86 2.49
N SER A 100 -6.26 -19.77 2.44
CA SER A 100 -4.96 -19.64 3.10
C SER A 100 -5.00 -18.56 4.19
N PRO A 101 -4.09 -18.57 5.18
CA PRO A 101 -4.01 -17.50 6.18
C PRO A 101 -3.87 -16.11 5.55
N VAL A 102 -4.51 -15.09 6.13
CA VAL A 102 -4.38 -13.71 5.64
C VAL A 102 -2.98 -13.15 5.90
N ALA A 103 -2.55 -12.20 5.05
CA ALA A 103 -1.18 -11.70 5.05
C ALA A 103 -0.75 -11.08 6.40
N HIS A 104 -1.62 -10.31 7.07
CA HIS A 104 -1.29 -9.68 8.35
C HIS A 104 -1.06 -10.69 9.49
N LYS A 105 -1.62 -11.92 9.40
CA LYS A 105 -1.31 -12.98 10.38
C LYS A 105 0.06 -13.63 10.16
N ILE A 106 0.67 -13.42 8.99
CA ILE A 106 2.00 -13.96 8.62
C ILE A 106 3.08 -12.91 8.80
N PHE A 107 2.83 -11.68 8.34
CA PHE A 107 3.83 -10.62 8.24
C PHE A 107 3.68 -9.51 9.30
N GLY A 108 2.59 -9.50 10.07
CA GLY A 108 2.25 -8.43 11.01
C GLY A 108 1.08 -7.59 10.54
#